data_AF-A0A9N8EGG4-F1
#
_entry.id   AF-A0A9N8EGG4-F1
#
_cell.length_a   1.000
_cell.length_b   1.000
_cell.length_c   1.000
_cell.angle_alpha   90.00
_cell.angle_beta   90.00
_cell.angle_gamma   90.00
#
_symmetry.space_group_name_H-M   'P 1'
#
loop_
_entity.id
_entity.type
_entity.pdbx_description
1 polymer ?
#
loop_
_entity_poly.entity_id
_entity_poly.type
_entity_poly.pdbx_seq_one_letter_code
_entity_poly.pdbx_strand_id
1 'polypeptide(L)'
;MPKEQVHLHWASTNKQQPCFCNPEIYLNVTKLKATPETIAAIFGVKEPETIELKERENGKIIALEEGEQPVWQLEPDCHYDVHVAGCKDSLAPAVPINQIFSLFPGDTDDEKSDNIQKLSENFYGKIWNDKETPKEFQDRFISLTSSASIQAFRQYDWFHEVFGGPSMMGSSNPRKSILLPKVMAKHTSSRMTREYAITWLEIMDKSVNEEFPNEETLQAALKLYWIHFFGWFPYSDEDRREFRRIVWK
;
A
#
# COMPACT_ATOMS: atom_id res chain seq x y z
N MET A 1 20.89 19.81 4.08
CA MET A 1 21.24 18.47 4.58
C MET A 1 21.20 17.53 3.39
N PRO A 2 22.20 16.67 3.18
CA PRO A 2 22.15 15.63 2.16
C PRO A 2 20.85 14.84 2.34
N LYS A 3 20.15 14.54 1.26
CA LYS A 3 18.99 13.66 1.33
C LYS A 3 19.58 12.26 1.42
N GLU A 4 19.51 11.62 2.59
CA GLU A 4 19.90 10.22 2.75
C GLU A 4 18.83 9.30 2.11
N GLN A 5 18.65 9.47 0.81
CA GLN A 5 17.65 8.80 0.00
C GLN A 5 18.36 7.98 -1.05
N VAL A 6 17.84 6.79 -1.30
CA VAL A 6 18.26 5.94 -2.41
C VAL A 6 17.15 5.87 -3.44
N HIS A 7 17.52 5.73 -4.70
CA HIS A 7 16.58 5.70 -5.81
C HIS A 7 16.36 4.25 -6.23
N LEU A 8 15.18 3.71 -5.94
CA LEU A 8 14.79 2.36 -6.30
C LEU A 8 13.95 2.38 -7.58
N HIS A 9 14.41 1.74 -8.63
CA HIS A 9 13.79 1.66 -9.94
C HIS A 9 13.23 0.26 -10.15
N TRP A 10 11.97 0.13 -10.53
CA TRP A 10 11.47 -1.18 -10.92
C TRP A 10 12.05 -1.60 -12.26
N ALA A 11 12.74 -2.74 -12.29
CA ALA A 11 13.43 -3.26 -13.48
C ALA A 11 13.15 -4.75 -13.74
N SER A 12 12.05 -5.29 -13.21
CA SER A 12 11.71 -6.70 -13.41
C SER A 12 11.52 -7.06 -14.89
N THR A 13 12.10 -8.18 -15.29
CA THR A 13 12.21 -8.67 -16.67
C THR A 13 10.88 -9.13 -17.27
N ASN A 14 9.86 -9.32 -16.43
CA ASN A 14 8.55 -9.82 -16.85
C ASN A 14 7.59 -8.73 -17.39
N LYS A 15 8.03 -7.45 -17.47
CA LYS A 15 7.22 -6.28 -17.87
C LYS A 15 5.95 -6.04 -17.05
N GLN A 16 5.63 -6.90 -16.08
CA GLN A 16 4.65 -6.61 -15.05
C GLN A 16 5.26 -5.53 -14.16
N GLN A 17 4.68 -4.34 -14.21
CA GLN A 17 4.95 -3.33 -13.21
C GLN A 17 4.43 -3.86 -11.87
N PRO A 18 5.13 -3.56 -10.77
CA PRO A 18 4.56 -3.82 -9.45
C PRO A 18 3.31 -2.95 -9.32
N CYS A 19 2.51 -3.25 -8.32
CA CYS A 19 1.20 -2.64 -8.09
C CYS A 19 1.23 -1.09 -7.96
N PHE A 20 2.38 -0.39 -7.95
CA PHE A 20 2.49 0.90 -7.26
C PHE A 20 2.90 2.16 -8.04
N CYS A 21 2.69 3.25 -7.30
CA CYS A 21 2.49 4.63 -7.70
C CYS A 21 3.52 5.23 -8.65
N ASN A 22 4.74 4.72 -8.72
CA ASN A 22 5.77 5.18 -9.63
C ASN A 22 6.77 4.05 -9.94
N PRO A 23 7.34 4.03 -11.16
CA PRO A 23 8.46 3.13 -11.50
C PRO A 23 9.76 3.50 -10.77
N GLU A 24 9.86 4.70 -10.21
CA GLU A 24 10.97 5.16 -9.37
C GLU A 24 10.44 5.55 -7.98
N ILE A 25 11.12 5.08 -6.95
CA ILE A 25 10.78 5.29 -5.55
C ILE A 25 11.99 5.84 -4.80
N TYR A 26 11.78 6.86 -3.98
CA TYR A 26 12.81 7.50 -3.16
C TYR A 26 12.71 6.98 -1.72
N LEU A 27 13.57 6.05 -1.35
CA LEU A 27 13.59 5.45 -0.01
C LEU A 27 14.57 6.21 0.89
N ASN A 28 14.09 6.76 2.01
CA ASN A 28 14.97 7.33 3.02
C ASN A 28 15.49 6.21 3.94
N VAL A 29 16.75 5.81 3.74
CA VAL A 29 17.35 4.63 4.39
C VAL A 29 17.62 4.82 5.89
N THR A 30 17.63 6.06 6.38
CA THR A 30 17.77 6.35 7.82
C THR A 30 16.45 6.30 8.58
N LYS A 31 15.31 6.45 7.90
CA LYS A 31 13.98 6.28 8.48
C LYS A 31 13.40 4.90 8.28
N LEU A 32 13.80 4.22 7.20
CA LEU A 32 13.22 2.95 6.80
C LEU A 32 14.32 2.06 6.20
N LYS A 33 14.65 0.98 6.91
CA LYS A 33 15.70 0.05 6.49
C LYS A 33 15.33 -0.61 5.17
N ALA A 34 16.29 -0.75 4.25
CA ALA A 34 16.10 -1.48 3.00
C ALA A 34 16.18 -2.99 3.23
N THR A 35 15.19 -3.56 3.91
CA THR A 35 15.03 -5.01 4.08
C THR A 35 14.20 -5.61 2.96
N PRO A 36 14.31 -6.92 2.66
CA PRO A 36 13.42 -7.59 1.71
C PRO A 36 11.96 -7.32 2.00
N GLU A 37 11.54 -7.38 3.28
CA GLU A 37 10.16 -7.11 3.70
C GLU A 37 9.70 -5.68 3.37
N THR A 38 10.59 -4.71 3.59
CA THR A 38 10.30 -3.30 3.29
C THR A 38 10.16 -3.09 1.78
N ILE A 39 11.11 -3.57 0.99
CA ILE A 39 11.08 -3.41 -0.47
C ILE A 39 9.89 -4.17 -1.05
N ALA A 40 9.59 -5.38 -0.54
CA ALA A 40 8.42 -6.16 -0.92
C ALA A 40 7.12 -5.43 -0.62
N ALA A 41 6.98 -4.81 0.54
CA ALA A 41 5.79 -4.03 0.85
C ALA A 41 5.67 -2.82 -0.09
N ILE A 42 6.76 -2.07 -0.28
CA ILE A 42 6.81 -0.88 -1.14
C ILE A 42 6.54 -1.21 -2.61
N PHE A 43 6.97 -2.36 -3.12
CA PHE A 43 6.77 -2.78 -4.51
C PHE A 43 5.68 -3.85 -4.67
N GLY A 44 5.03 -4.30 -3.61
CA GLY A 44 3.85 -5.19 -3.70
C GLY A 44 4.22 -6.57 -4.17
N VAL A 45 5.40 -7.00 -3.77
CA VAL A 45 5.91 -8.34 -4.02
C VAL A 45 5.39 -9.22 -2.91
N LYS A 46 4.75 -10.33 -3.28
CA LYS A 46 4.17 -11.28 -2.33
C LYS A 46 5.26 -12.01 -1.53
N GLU A 47 6.36 -12.35 -2.19
CA GLU A 47 7.46 -13.18 -1.68
C GLU A 47 8.74 -12.33 -1.58
N PRO A 48 9.04 -11.70 -0.42
CA PRO A 48 10.21 -10.83 -0.27
C PRO A 48 11.55 -11.46 -0.61
N GLU A 49 11.70 -12.76 -0.37
CA GLU A 49 12.90 -13.56 -0.63
C GLU A 49 13.26 -13.62 -2.12
N THR A 50 12.32 -13.30 -3.01
CA THR A 50 12.54 -13.27 -4.45
C THR A 50 13.17 -11.96 -4.93
N ILE A 51 13.29 -10.95 -4.06
CA ILE A 51 13.78 -9.63 -4.45
C ILE A 51 15.30 -9.63 -4.59
N GLU A 52 15.77 -9.08 -5.72
CA GLU A 52 17.18 -8.84 -6.01
C GLU A 52 17.38 -7.36 -6.34
N LEU A 53 18.43 -6.74 -5.77
CA LEU A 53 18.82 -5.36 -6.09
C LEU A 53 20.11 -5.33 -6.92
N LYS A 54 20.15 -4.49 -7.96
CA LYS A 54 21.35 -4.21 -8.75
C LYS A 54 21.68 -2.73 -8.76
N GLU A 55 22.95 -2.38 -8.63
CA GLU A 55 23.41 -1.02 -8.96
C GLU A 55 23.13 -0.72 -10.43
N ARG A 56 22.44 0.39 -10.70
CA ARG A 56 22.03 0.72 -12.07
C ARG A 56 23.21 1.12 -12.96
N GLU A 57 24.26 1.71 -12.40
CA GLU A 57 25.40 2.21 -13.16
C GLU A 57 26.26 1.09 -13.76
N ASN A 58 26.43 -0.02 -13.04
CA ASN A 58 27.36 -1.09 -13.38
C ASN A 58 26.73 -2.51 -13.39
N GLY A 59 25.44 -2.63 -13.03
CA GLY A 59 24.71 -3.89 -13.00
C GLY A 59 25.10 -4.84 -11.87
N LYS A 60 25.93 -4.41 -10.91
CA LYS A 60 26.41 -5.23 -9.80
C LYS A 60 25.26 -5.60 -8.88
N ILE A 61 25.11 -6.88 -8.58
CA ILE A 61 24.15 -7.37 -7.58
C ILE A 61 24.60 -6.92 -6.19
N ILE A 62 23.68 -6.33 -5.43
CA ILE A 62 23.91 -5.92 -4.05
C ILE A 62 23.63 -7.11 -3.14
N ALA A 63 24.69 -7.56 -2.46
CA ALA A 63 24.58 -8.62 -1.48
C ALA A 63 23.67 -8.19 -0.33
N LEU A 64 22.75 -9.08 0.04
CA LEU A 64 21.97 -8.94 1.25
C LEU A 64 22.85 -9.32 2.43
N GLU A 65 23.01 -8.43 3.41
CA GLU A 65 23.80 -8.75 4.60
C GLU A 65 23.02 -9.77 5.44
N GLU A 66 23.62 -10.95 5.66
CA GLU A 66 22.98 -12.03 6.42
C GLU A 66 23.02 -11.74 7.93
N GLY A 67 21.92 -12.04 8.61
CA GLY A 67 21.76 -11.81 10.05
C GLY A 67 20.33 -12.02 10.51
N GLU A 68 20.03 -11.65 11.76
CA GLU A 68 18.68 -11.77 12.33
C GLU A 68 17.64 -10.92 11.56
N GLN A 69 18.07 -9.81 10.96
CA GLN A 69 17.29 -8.97 10.05
C GLN A 69 18.10 -8.69 8.78
N PRO A 70 17.94 -9.50 7.71
CA PRO A 70 18.66 -9.29 6.46
C PRO A 70 18.37 -7.91 5.87
N VAL A 71 19.41 -7.17 5.49
CA VAL A 71 19.29 -5.78 5.02
C VAL A 71 20.28 -5.51 3.89
N TRP A 72 19.86 -4.69 2.92
CA TRP A 72 20.78 -4.15 1.93
C TRP A 72 21.42 -2.86 2.46
N GLN A 73 22.75 -2.82 2.46
CA GLN A 73 23.51 -1.61 2.74
C GLN A 73 23.57 -0.76 1.48
N LEU A 74 22.60 0.15 1.34
CA LEU A 74 22.47 1.01 0.16
C LEU A 74 23.13 2.37 0.41
N GLU A 75 23.94 2.80 -0.54
CA GLU A 75 24.64 4.09 -0.50
C GLU A 75 23.66 5.23 -0.83
N PRO A 76 23.61 6.31 -0.03
CA PRO A 76 22.80 7.48 -0.33
C PRO A 76 23.08 8.08 -1.71
N ASP A 77 22.04 8.64 -2.33
CA ASP A 77 22.05 9.25 -3.67
C ASP A 77 22.41 8.27 -4.82
N CYS A 78 22.53 6.97 -4.55
CA CYS A 78 22.72 5.94 -5.57
C CYS A 78 21.39 5.39 -6.14
N HIS A 79 21.49 4.83 -7.35
CA HIS A 79 20.37 4.27 -8.10
C HIS A 79 20.47 2.74 -8.16
N TYR A 80 19.38 2.08 -7.77
CA TYR A 80 19.27 0.63 -7.72
C TYR A 80 18.06 0.15 -8.51
N ASP A 81 18.25 -0.88 -9.31
CA ASP A 81 17.22 -1.60 -10.03
C ASP A 81 16.70 -2.76 -9.15
N VAL A 82 15.39 -2.80 -8.94
CA VAL A 82 14.66 -3.82 -8.20
C VAL A 82 14.16 -4.88 -9.17
N HIS A 83 14.59 -6.12 -8.94
CA HIS A 83 14.20 -7.29 -9.70
C HIS A 83 13.50 -8.30 -8.82
N VAL A 84 12.69 -9.16 -9.44
CA VAL A 84 12.12 -10.35 -8.81
C VAL A 84 12.69 -11.57 -9.53
N ALA A 85 13.46 -12.39 -8.82
CA ALA A 85 14.04 -13.63 -9.30
C ALA A 85 13.05 -14.78 -9.06
N GLY A 86 12.63 -15.49 -10.12
CA GLY A 86 11.74 -16.65 -10.00
C GLY A 86 10.46 -16.55 -10.83
N CYS A 87 9.72 -17.67 -10.93
CA CYS A 87 8.66 -17.96 -11.91
C CYS A 87 7.62 -16.86 -12.15
N LYS A 88 7.05 -16.85 -13.37
CA LYS A 88 5.89 -16.02 -13.76
C LYS A 88 4.68 -16.12 -12.81
N ASP A 89 4.65 -17.12 -11.94
CA ASP A 89 3.57 -17.42 -11.01
C ASP A 89 3.77 -16.85 -9.59
N SER A 90 4.97 -16.34 -9.23
CA SER A 90 5.22 -15.73 -7.89
C SER A 90 4.76 -14.28 -7.79
N LEU A 91 4.43 -13.66 -8.93
CA LEU A 91 3.84 -12.33 -9.00
C LEU A 91 2.32 -12.48 -9.08
N ALA A 92 1.62 -12.06 -8.02
CA ALA A 92 0.18 -11.80 -8.15
C ALA A 92 -0.04 -10.87 -9.36
N PRO A 93 -1.10 -11.05 -10.17
CA PRO A 93 -1.38 -10.19 -11.32
C PRO A 93 -1.38 -8.74 -10.85
N ALA A 94 -0.30 -8.02 -11.19
CA ALA A 94 -0.04 -6.72 -10.62
C ALA A 94 -0.88 -5.69 -11.38
N VAL A 95 -1.78 -5.04 -10.64
CA VAL A 95 -2.66 -4.00 -11.15
C VAL A 95 -2.08 -2.67 -10.68
N PRO A 96 -1.65 -1.76 -11.56
CA PRO A 96 -1.24 -0.43 -11.13
C PRO A 96 -2.32 0.25 -10.29
N ILE A 97 -1.98 0.92 -9.18
CA ILE A 97 -2.98 1.58 -8.28
C ILE A 97 -4.00 2.38 -9.10
N ASN A 98 -3.54 3.20 -10.05
CA ASN A 98 -4.40 4.06 -10.88
C ASN A 98 -5.26 3.31 -11.92
N GLN A 99 -5.25 1.99 -11.92
CA GLN A 99 -6.10 1.13 -12.72
C GLN A 99 -7.04 0.28 -11.85
N ILE A 100 -6.89 0.30 -10.52
CA ILE A 100 -7.75 -0.46 -9.58
C ILE A 100 -9.22 -0.05 -9.77
N PHE A 101 -9.51 1.22 -10.07
CA PHE A 101 -10.87 1.71 -10.32
C PHE A 101 -11.58 0.88 -11.39
N SER A 102 -10.86 0.49 -12.46
CA SER A 102 -11.44 -0.26 -13.57
C SER A 102 -11.93 -1.66 -13.18
N LEU A 103 -11.40 -2.22 -12.09
CA LEU A 103 -11.74 -3.54 -11.56
C LEU A 103 -12.98 -3.54 -10.67
N PHE A 104 -13.45 -2.38 -10.22
CA PHE A 104 -14.70 -2.33 -9.46
C PHE A 104 -15.86 -2.79 -10.35
N PRO A 105 -16.79 -3.60 -9.81
CA PRO A 105 -17.95 -4.07 -10.58
C PRO A 105 -18.85 -2.88 -10.94
N GLY A 106 -19.52 -2.97 -12.09
CA GLY A 106 -20.36 -1.91 -12.66
C GLY A 106 -20.02 -1.63 -14.12
N ASP A 107 -21.04 -1.29 -14.91
CA ASP A 107 -20.92 -0.98 -16.34
C ASP A 107 -20.57 0.50 -16.57
N THR A 108 -20.81 1.34 -15.56
CA THR A 108 -20.59 2.79 -15.60
C THR A 108 -19.61 3.26 -14.52
N ASP A 109 -18.98 4.40 -14.74
CA ASP A 109 -18.09 5.02 -13.74
C ASP A 109 -18.85 5.37 -12.44
N ASP A 110 -20.13 5.74 -12.54
CA ASP A 110 -20.98 6.05 -11.38
C ASP A 110 -21.20 4.80 -10.52
N GLU A 111 -21.53 3.65 -11.11
CA GLU A 111 -21.72 2.40 -10.37
C GLU A 111 -20.43 1.93 -9.69
N LYS A 112 -19.27 2.11 -10.34
CA LYS A 112 -17.96 1.81 -9.75
C LYS A 112 -17.66 2.72 -8.57
N SER A 113 -17.98 4.01 -8.70
CA SER A 113 -17.83 5.01 -7.64
C SER A 113 -18.70 4.66 -6.42
N ASP A 114 -19.97 4.30 -6.66
CA ASP A 114 -20.90 3.84 -5.62
C ASP A 114 -20.36 2.63 -4.88
N ASN A 115 -19.70 1.69 -5.56
CA ASN A 115 -19.11 0.52 -4.94
C ASN A 115 -17.88 0.86 -4.06
N ILE A 116 -17.07 1.85 -4.44
CA ILE A 116 -15.99 2.37 -3.57
C ILE A 116 -16.60 3.06 -2.33
N GLN A 117 -17.70 3.80 -2.51
CA GLN A 117 -18.40 4.44 -1.41
C GLN A 117 -18.96 3.40 -0.45
N LYS A 118 -19.64 2.36 -0.94
CA LYS A 118 -20.16 1.24 -0.13
C LYS A 118 -19.06 0.56 0.68
N LEU A 119 -17.89 0.28 0.07
CA LEU A 119 -16.74 -0.27 0.78
C LEU A 119 -16.33 0.63 1.96
N SER A 120 -16.23 1.93 1.72
CA SER A 120 -15.83 2.90 2.75
C SER A 120 -16.88 3.02 3.87
N GLU A 121 -18.16 3.01 3.52
CA GLU A 121 -19.27 3.03 4.47
C GLU A 121 -19.35 1.74 5.31
N ASN A 122 -19.17 0.57 4.69
CA ASN A 122 -19.12 -0.70 5.41
C ASN A 122 -17.95 -0.75 6.38
N PHE A 123 -16.75 -0.34 5.93
CA PHE A 123 -15.55 -0.27 6.75
C PHE A 123 -15.73 0.62 7.98
N TYR A 124 -16.15 1.86 7.81
CA TYR A 124 -16.37 2.77 8.93
C TYR A 124 -17.60 2.42 9.76
N GLY A 125 -18.60 1.78 9.15
CA GLY A 125 -19.74 1.20 9.85
C GLY A 125 -19.31 0.14 10.87
N LYS A 126 -18.36 -0.73 10.50
CA LYS A 126 -17.76 -1.71 11.42
C LYS A 126 -16.95 -1.05 12.52
N ILE A 127 -16.12 -0.05 12.19
CA ILE A 127 -15.36 0.69 13.20
C ILE A 127 -16.30 1.28 14.25
N TRP A 128 -17.40 1.92 13.84
CA TRP A 128 -18.29 2.61 14.77
C TRP A 128 -19.25 1.69 15.52
N ASN A 129 -19.74 0.63 14.88
CA ASN A 129 -20.90 -0.12 15.38
C ASN A 129 -20.59 -1.57 15.76
N ASP A 130 -19.48 -2.15 15.27
CA ASP A 130 -19.14 -3.53 15.60
C ASP A 130 -18.60 -3.61 17.03
N LYS A 131 -19.18 -4.50 17.83
CA LYS A 131 -18.79 -4.71 19.24
C LYS A 131 -17.42 -5.36 19.36
N GLU A 132 -16.98 -6.04 18.31
CA GLU A 132 -15.67 -6.68 18.26
C GLU A 132 -14.53 -5.68 17.99
N THR A 133 -14.85 -4.49 17.47
CA THR A 133 -13.83 -3.45 17.25
C THR A 133 -13.32 -2.93 18.60
N PRO A 134 -11.99 -2.98 18.86
CA PRO A 134 -11.42 -2.51 20.11
C PRO A 134 -11.80 -1.05 20.41
N LYS A 135 -12.35 -0.79 21.59
CA LYS A 135 -12.85 0.55 21.97
C LYS A 135 -11.79 1.64 21.82
N GLU A 136 -10.55 1.31 22.20
CA GLU A 136 -9.38 2.18 22.09
C GLU A 136 -9.07 2.57 20.64
N PHE A 137 -9.32 1.68 19.68
CA PHE A 137 -9.19 1.96 18.26
C PHE A 137 -10.33 2.86 17.77
N GLN A 138 -11.58 2.55 18.15
CA GLN A 138 -12.76 3.37 17.81
C GLN A 138 -12.59 4.82 18.26
N ASP A 139 -12.12 5.02 19.49
CA ASP A 139 -11.96 6.34 20.11
C ASP A 139 -10.93 7.23 19.37
N ARG A 140 -10.10 6.67 18.48
CA ARG A 140 -9.21 7.45 17.61
C ARG A 140 -9.94 8.12 16.45
N PHE A 141 -11.06 7.57 16.02
CA PHE A 141 -11.86 8.09 14.92
C PHE A 141 -13.02 8.96 15.41
N ILE A 142 -13.47 8.75 16.64
CA ILE A 142 -14.51 9.54 17.28
C ILE A 142 -13.91 10.87 17.75
N SER A 143 -14.35 11.97 17.13
CA SER A 143 -14.13 13.32 17.64
C SER A 143 -15.46 14.09 17.60
N LEU A 144 -15.58 15.16 18.40
CA LEU A 144 -16.80 15.97 18.50
C LEU A 144 -17.32 16.51 17.16
N THR A 145 -16.50 16.51 16.10
CA THR A 145 -16.84 17.04 14.76
C THR A 145 -16.82 15.97 13.66
N SER A 146 -16.69 14.69 14.01
CA SER A 146 -16.52 13.59 13.05
C SER A 146 -17.53 12.48 13.26
N SER A 147 -18.19 12.05 12.18
CA SER A 147 -19.07 10.87 12.12
C SER A 147 -18.46 9.76 11.27
N ALA A 148 -19.01 8.55 11.37
CA ALA A 148 -18.69 7.44 10.47
C ALA A 148 -18.87 7.84 9.00
N SER A 149 -19.98 8.52 8.67
CA SER A 149 -20.27 8.98 7.30
C SER A 149 -19.24 9.99 6.77
N ILE A 150 -18.78 10.93 7.60
CA ILE A 150 -17.76 11.91 7.20
C ILE A 150 -16.42 11.22 6.92
N GLN A 151 -16.05 10.22 7.73
CA GLN A 151 -14.79 9.50 7.53
C GLN A 151 -14.88 8.55 6.33
N ALA A 152 -16.02 7.87 6.14
CA ALA A 152 -16.31 7.08 4.95
C ALA A 152 -16.20 7.90 3.68
N PHE A 153 -16.82 9.08 3.63
CA PHE A 153 -16.72 9.97 2.47
C PHE A 153 -15.28 10.39 2.17
N ARG A 154 -14.48 10.71 3.21
CA ARG A 154 -13.06 11.09 3.02
C ARG A 154 -12.20 9.94 2.51
N GLN A 155 -12.45 8.73 2.98
CA GLN A 155 -11.77 7.53 2.47
C GLN A 155 -12.20 7.21 1.04
N TYR A 156 -13.50 7.31 0.75
CA TYR A 156 -14.05 7.17 -0.59
C TYR A 156 -13.39 8.14 -1.57
N ASP A 157 -13.39 9.44 -1.26
CA ASP A 157 -12.78 10.48 -2.11
C ASP A 157 -11.29 10.19 -2.37
N TRP A 158 -10.57 9.77 -1.33
CA TRP A 158 -9.18 9.34 -1.44
C TRP A 158 -9.00 8.10 -2.33
N PHE A 159 -9.78 7.04 -2.11
CA PHE A 159 -9.73 5.81 -2.90
C PHE A 159 -10.08 6.06 -4.35
N HIS A 160 -11.13 6.85 -4.60
CA HIS A 160 -11.53 7.26 -5.93
C HIS A 160 -10.39 7.98 -6.67
N GLU A 161 -9.73 8.94 -6.00
CA GLU A 161 -8.58 9.67 -6.57
C GLU A 161 -7.40 8.73 -6.86
N VAL A 162 -6.95 7.95 -5.88
CA VAL A 162 -5.73 7.13 -6.05
C VAL A 162 -5.96 5.95 -6.98
N PHE A 163 -7.16 5.36 -7.00
CA PHE A 163 -7.48 4.21 -7.85
C PHE A 163 -7.70 4.57 -9.32
N GLY A 164 -7.66 5.87 -9.66
CA GLY A 164 -7.79 6.36 -11.03
C GLY A 164 -9.24 6.59 -11.48
N GLY A 165 -10.15 6.83 -10.55
CA GLY A 165 -11.51 7.25 -10.87
C GLY A 165 -11.56 8.62 -11.55
N PRO A 166 -12.63 8.93 -12.29
CA PRO A 166 -12.78 10.21 -12.99
C PRO A 166 -12.75 11.41 -12.03
N SER A 167 -12.36 12.60 -12.52
CA SER A 167 -12.36 13.79 -11.65
C SER A 167 -13.80 14.19 -11.29
N MET A 168 -14.19 14.03 -10.03
CA MET A 168 -15.53 14.42 -9.53
C MET A 168 -15.76 15.94 -9.53
N MET A 169 -14.74 16.76 -9.73
CA MET A 169 -14.84 18.23 -9.72
C MET A 169 -14.47 18.91 -11.06
N GLY A 170 -14.47 18.18 -12.18
CA GLY A 170 -14.20 18.76 -13.51
C GLY A 170 -12.84 19.46 -13.62
N SER A 171 -11.94 19.21 -12.67
CA SER A 171 -10.65 19.86 -12.55
C SER A 171 -9.69 19.17 -13.50
N SER A 172 -9.31 19.88 -14.56
CA SER A 172 -8.27 19.55 -15.52
C SER A 172 -6.87 19.58 -14.89
N ASN A 173 -6.66 18.86 -13.79
CA ASN A 173 -5.34 18.69 -13.18
C ASN A 173 -4.89 17.23 -13.30
N PRO A 174 -4.53 16.79 -14.51
CA PRO A 174 -3.84 15.51 -14.68
C PRO A 174 -2.40 15.71 -14.22
N ARG A 175 -2.09 15.65 -12.90
CA ARG A 175 -0.67 15.71 -12.47
C ARG A 175 -0.41 15.38 -11.00
N LYS A 176 0.53 14.43 -10.86
CA LYS A 176 1.63 14.33 -9.88
C LYS A 176 1.36 13.52 -8.61
N SER A 177 1.56 12.20 -8.72
CA SER A 177 2.68 11.43 -8.10
C SER A 177 3.17 11.74 -6.67
N ILE A 178 2.50 12.56 -5.86
CA ILE A 178 3.00 13.02 -4.54
C ILE A 178 1.84 13.11 -3.53
N LEU A 179 1.01 12.08 -3.46
CA LEU A 179 -0.07 12.01 -2.46
C LEU A 179 0.33 11.19 -1.23
N LEU A 180 1.16 10.14 -1.39
CA LEU A 180 1.68 9.36 -0.28
C LEU A 180 2.42 10.22 0.78
N PRO A 181 3.33 11.15 0.42
CA PRO A 181 4.01 11.97 1.41
C PRO A 181 3.07 12.85 2.24
N LYS A 182 1.97 13.34 1.65
CA LYS A 182 0.97 14.15 2.36
C LYS A 182 0.10 13.30 3.29
N VAL A 183 -0.24 12.06 2.91
CA VAL A 183 -0.98 11.16 3.79
C VAL A 183 -0.09 10.62 4.89
N MET A 184 1.15 10.24 4.60
CA MET A 184 2.13 9.92 5.64
C MET A 184 2.26 11.08 6.63
N ALA A 185 2.42 12.32 6.16
CA ALA A 185 2.49 13.52 7.02
C ALA A 185 1.23 13.79 7.86
N LYS A 186 0.05 13.28 7.45
CA LYS A 186 -1.18 13.31 8.26
C LYS A 186 -1.25 12.18 9.30
N HIS A 187 -0.40 11.16 9.16
CA HIS A 187 -0.37 9.96 10.00
C HIS A 187 0.99 9.76 10.74
N THR A 188 1.91 10.74 10.65
CA THR A 188 3.37 10.55 10.79
C THR A 188 3.95 10.11 12.14
N SER A 189 3.22 10.04 13.26
CA SER A 189 3.92 9.72 14.53
C SER A 189 3.10 9.23 15.73
N SER A 190 1.76 9.12 15.70
CA SER A 190 1.03 8.70 16.92
C SER A 190 -0.32 7.98 16.74
N ARG A 191 -0.77 7.70 15.50
CA ARG A 191 -2.13 7.18 15.26
C ARG A 191 -2.23 5.78 14.68
N MET A 192 -1.12 5.19 14.23
CA MET A 192 -1.14 3.85 13.64
C MET A 192 -0.09 2.98 14.33
N THR A 193 -0.36 2.59 15.58
CA THR A 193 0.45 1.56 16.23
C THR A 193 0.33 0.25 15.46
N ARG A 194 1.18 -0.72 15.79
CA ARG A 194 1.09 -2.07 15.22
C ARG A 194 -0.31 -2.66 15.40
N GLU A 195 -0.86 -2.58 16.61
CA GLU A 195 -2.18 -3.12 16.97
C GLU A 195 -3.29 -2.46 16.17
N TYR A 196 -3.19 -1.14 15.96
CA TYR A 196 -4.16 -0.39 15.17
C TYR A 196 -4.05 -0.70 13.68
N ALA A 197 -2.85 -0.92 13.15
CA ALA A 197 -2.67 -1.36 11.77
C ALA A 197 -3.26 -2.76 11.54
N ILE A 198 -3.03 -3.70 12.47
CA ILE A 198 -3.65 -5.04 12.45
C ILE A 198 -5.17 -4.93 12.47
N THR A 199 -5.72 -4.17 13.43
CA THR A 199 -7.17 -3.97 13.56
C THR A 199 -7.76 -3.36 12.29
N TRP A 200 -7.08 -2.35 11.72
CA TRP A 200 -7.49 -1.72 10.46
C TRP A 200 -7.51 -2.73 9.31
N LEU A 201 -6.44 -3.53 9.17
CA LEU A 201 -6.31 -4.54 8.12
C LEU A 201 -7.38 -5.63 8.24
N GLU A 202 -7.66 -6.11 9.45
CA GLU A 202 -8.69 -7.14 9.68
C GLU A 202 -10.09 -6.63 9.35
N ILE A 203 -10.43 -5.41 9.76
CA ILE A 203 -11.73 -4.80 9.44
C ILE A 203 -11.85 -4.53 7.93
N MET A 204 -10.78 -4.04 7.29
CA MET A 204 -10.77 -3.77 5.86
C MET A 204 -10.87 -5.06 5.04
N ASP A 205 -10.12 -6.10 5.40
CA ASP A 205 -10.18 -7.42 4.75
C ASP A 205 -11.60 -8.00 4.84
N LYS A 206 -12.21 -7.97 6.04
CA LYS A 206 -13.62 -8.36 6.23
C LYS A 206 -14.56 -7.56 5.34
N SER A 207 -14.39 -6.23 5.27
CA SER A 207 -15.24 -5.35 4.46
C SER A 207 -15.10 -5.64 2.95
N VAL A 208 -13.88 -5.84 2.46
CA VAL A 208 -13.60 -6.19 1.06
C VAL A 208 -14.22 -7.55 0.70
N ASN A 209 -14.06 -8.56 1.56
CA ASN A 209 -14.60 -9.89 1.31
C ASN A 209 -16.13 -9.91 1.34
N GLU A 210 -16.77 -9.07 2.17
CA GLU A 210 -18.23 -8.94 2.22
C GLU A 210 -18.81 -8.18 1.01
N GLU A 211 -18.21 -7.07 0.60
CA GLU A 211 -18.70 -6.26 -0.52
C GLU A 211 -18.40 -6.88 -1.89
N PHE A 212 -17.27 -7.60 -2.00
CA PHE A 212 -16.77 -8.10 -3.29
C PHE A 212 -16.41 -9.60 -3.25
N PRO A 213 -17.29 -10.51 -2.78
CA PRO A 213 -16.94 -11.90 -2.48
C PRO A 213 -16.43 -12.70 -3.68
N ASN A 214 -16.78 -12.30 -4.91
CA ASN A 214 -16.42 -13.02 -6.14
C ASN A 214 -15.37 -12.29 -7.00
N GLU A 215 -14.82 -11.16 -6.52
CA GLU A 215 -13.93 -10.30 -7.30
C GLU A 215 -12.45 -10.53 -6.92
N GLU A 216 -11.94 -11.76 -7.10
CA GLU A 216 -10.61 -12.18 -6.60
C GLU A 216 -9.47 -11.23 -7.03
N THR A 217 -9.52 -10.73 -8.27
CA THR A 217 -8.50 -9.81 -8.81
C THR A 217 -8.56 -8.45 -8.11
N LEU A 218 -9.77 -7.91 -7.89
CA LEU A 218 -9.97 -6.65 -7.16
C LEU A 218 -9.53 -6.80 -5.71
N GLN A 219 -9.95 -7.89 -5.05
CA GLN A 219 -9.55 -8.19 -3.67
C GLN A 219 -8.03 -8.22 -3.53
N ALA A 220 -7.33 -8.94 -4.42
CA ALA A 220 -5.87 -9.03 -4.43
C ALA A 220 -5.22 -7.65 -4.64
N ALA A 221 -5.74 -6.84 -5.56
CA ALA A 221 -5.23 -5.50 -5.83
C ALA A 221 -5.39 -4.55 -4.62
N LEU A 222 -6.56 -4.58 -3.97
CA LEU A 222 -6.82 -3.80 -2.75
C LEU A 222 -5.90 -4.25 -1.60
N LYS A 223 -5.80 -5.55 -1.36
CA LYS A 223 -4.92 -6.16 -0.34
C LYS A 223 -3.46 -5.73 -0.53
N LEU A 224 -2.96 -5.79 -1.76
CA LEU A 224 -1.62 -5.31 -2.10
C LEU A 224 -1.46 -3.82 -1.79
N TYR A 225 -2.43 -2.99 -2.18
CA TYR A 225 -2.39 -1.56 -1.89
C TYR A 225 -2.32 -1.26 -0.39
N TRP A 226 -3.01 -2.01 0.46
CA TRP A 226 -2.91 -1.84 1.92
C TRP A 226 -1.49 -2.13 2.42
N ILE A 227 -0.89 -3.24 1.99
CA ILE A 227 0.49 -3.59 2.36
C ILE A 227 1.47 -2.52 1.91
N HIS A 228 1.30 -1.98 0.71
CA HIS A 228 2.11 -0.86 0.24
C HIS A 228 1.96 0.37 1.09
N PHE A 229 0.72 0.75 1.37
CA PHE A 229 0.45 1.89 2.22
C PHE A 229 1.15 1.76 3.58
N PHE A 230 1.07 0.60 4.22
CA PHE A 230 1.76 0.32 5.48
C PHE A 230 3.28 0.14 5.34
N GLY A 231 3.77 -0.26 4.16
CA GLY A 231 5.19 -0.41 3.86
C GLY A 231 6.01 0.85 4.07
N TRP A 232 5.38 2.02 3.97
CA TRP A 232 5.99 3.32 4.16
C TRP A 232 6.11 3.77 5.62
N PHE A 233 5.48 3.06 6.56
CA PHE A 233 5.58 3.36 7.99
C PHE A 233 6.77 2.64 8.61
N PRO A 234 7.35 3.16 9.72
CA PRO A 234 8.55 2.61 10.36
C PRO A 234 8.24 1.36 11.20
N TYR A 235 7.46 0.42 10.67
CA TYR A 235 7.20 -0.88 11.29
C TYR A 235 8.44 -1.77 11.23
N SER A 236 8.48 -2.81 12.06
CA SER A 236 9.49 -3.86 11.98
C SER A 236 9.19 -4.84 10.83
N ASP A 237 10.17 -5.67 10.48
CA ASP A 237 9.96 -6.76 9.51
C ASP A 237 8.96 -7.81 10.02
N GLU A 238 8.94 -8.05 11.33
CA GLU A 238 7.95 -8.93 11.95
C GLU A 238 6.52 -8.40 11.76
N ASP A 239 6.33 -7.09 11.94
CA ASP A 239 5.04 -6.44 11.70
C ASP A 239 4.63 -6.55 10.22
N ARG A 240 5.55 -6.31 9.29
CA ARG A 240 5.27 -6.44 7.85
C ARG A 240 4.89 -7.87 7.46
N ARG A 241 5.57 -8.88 8.02
CA ARG A 241 5.19 -10.29 7.85
C ARG A 241 3.81 -10.58 8.39
N GLU A 242 3.46 -10.02 9.54
CA GLU A 242 2.14 -10.18 10.14
C GLU A 242 1.05 -9.52 9.28
N PHE A 243 1.28 -8.31 8.79
CA PHE A 243 0.35 -7.63 7.87
C PHE A 243 0.15 -8.45 6.61
N ARG A 244 1.23 -8.97 6.02
CA ARG A 244 1.18 -9.92 4.90
C ARG A 244 0.32 -11.13 5.27
N ARG A 245 0.59 -11.77 6.41
CA ARG A 245 -0.16 -12.94 6.85
C ARG A 245 -1.65 -12.66 6.98
N ILE A 246 -2.06 -11.45 7.39
CA ILE A 246 -3.47 -11.05 7.50
C ILE A 246 -4.12 -10.94 6.12
N VAL A 247 -3.49 -10.25 5.17
CA VAL A 247 -4.14 -9.97 3.88
C VAL A 247 -4.16 -11.17 2.94
N TRP A 248 -3.22 -12.11 3.09
CA TRP A 248 -3.06 -13.28 2.21
C TRP A 248 -3.43 -14.62 2.90
N LYS A 249 -4.26 -14.60 3.95
CA LYS A 249 -4.92 -15.83 4.45
C LYS A 249 -5.82 -16.43 3.37
#